data_AF-A0A0N5BU15-F1
#
_entry.id   AF-A0A0N5BU15-F1
#
_cell.length_a   1.000
_cell.length_b   1.000
_cell.length_c   1.000
_cell.angle_alpha   90.00
_cell.angle_beta   90.00
_cell.angle_gamma   90.00
#
_symmetry.space_group_name_H-M   'P 1'
#
loop_
_entity.id
_entity.type
_entity.pdbx_description
1 polymer ?
#
loop_
_entity_poly.entity_id
_entity_poly.type
_entity_poly.pdbx_seq_one_letter_code
_entity_poly.pdbx_strand_id
1 'polypeptide(L)'
;MHRSQKKKKLRRRRKRVPSNHSSSSSSASSSKDSGGKMSKRKLASEGKKLFPIFDTTKKPKVATFFRKVSDPEKKLRICSWNVASLKAVIKKEGINTIKDLDADIVFLQETKCTELPKEVLDMEEFGFKKLYPATVKKGGYSGICMLAREAPTTCELGIGNKEFDSEGRLITAEYPDFYVVGVYVPNSGAELVNLPKRKKWEDLLLEKLKGLDSKKPLIYVGDLNVAHQAIGKIFPIF
;
A
#
# COMPACT_ATOMS: atom_id res chain seq x y z
N MET A 1 20.04 -34.18 44.11
CA MET A 1 19.87 -35.61 43.75
C MET A 1 18.51 -35.74 43.04
N HIS A 2 18.45 -36.16 41.76
CA HIS A 2 18.14 -37.55 41.30
C HIS A 2 16.78 -38.07 41.83
N ARG A 3 15.79 -38.57 41.04
CA ARG A 3 15.66 -39.02 39.63
C ARG A 3 14.26 -38.58 39.11
N SER A 4 14.06 -38.10 37.87
CA SER A 4 14.02 -38.84 36.59
C SER A 4 13.03 -40.02 36.51
N GLN A 5 11.89 -39.83 35.83
CA GLN A 5 10.98 -40.92 35.42
C GLN A 5 11.13 -41.25 33.92
N LYS A 6 11.09 -42.54 33.57
CA LYS A 6 11.26 -43.06 32.20
C LYS A 6 9.94 -43.48 31.55
N LYS A 7 9.74 -42.98 30.32
CA LYS A 7 9.07 -43.57 29.14
C LYS A 7 8.36 -44.94 29.32
N LYS A 8 7.10 -45.02 28.86
CA LYS A 8 6.54 -46.23 28.21
C LYS A 8 6.19 -45.93 26.74
N LYS A 9 6.77 -46.69 25.81
CA LYS A 9 6.39 -46.71 24.39
C LYS A 9 5.16 -47.61 24.21
N LEU A 10 4.20 -47.21 23.39
CA LEU A 10 3.17 -48.12 22.86
C LEU A 10 3.30 -48.24 21.34
N ARG A 11 3.73 -49.42 20.85
CA ARG A 11 3.67 -49.80 19.44
C ARG A 11 2.31 -50.43 19.17
N ARG A 12 1.58 -50.02 18.13
CA ARG A 12 0.51 -50.83 17.53
C ARG A 12 0.75 -51.04 16.04
N ARG A 13 0.35 -52.21 15.55
CA ARG A 13 0.84 -52.85 14.32
C ARG A 13 -0.02 -52.48 13.11
N ARG A 14 0.60 -52.45 11.92
CA ARG A 14 -0.10 -52.52 10.62
C ARG A 14 -0.92 -53.82 10.52
N LYS A 15 -2.08 -53.75 9.86
CA LYS A 15 -2.69 -54.86 9.10
C LYS A 15 -2.89 -54.40 7.65
N ARG A 16 -2.85 -55.34 6.70
CA ARG A 16 -3.00 -55.21 5.24
C ARG A 16 -3.91 -56.36 4.76
N VAL A 17 -4.22 -56.38 3.45
CA VAL A 17 -4.69 -57.53 2.62
C VAL A 17 -6.22 -57.78 2.66
N PRO A 18 -6.92 -58.15 1.55
CA PRO A 18 -6.60 -58.09 0.09
C PRO A 18 -7.65 -57.34 -0.79
N SER A 19 -7.45 -57.44 -2.12
CA SER A 19 -8.26 -56.97 -3.26
C SER A 19 -9.36 -57.94 -3.74
N ASN A 20 -10.25 -57.51 -4.66
CA ASN A 20 -10.33 -58.08 -6.04
C ASN A 20 -11.29 -57.33 -7.02
N HIS A 21 -11.19 -57.68 -8.30
CA HIS A 21 -11.68 -56.97 -9.51
C HIS A 21 -13.06 -57.40 -10.04
N SER A 22 -13.72 -56.47 -10.76
CA SER A 22 -14.20 -56.61 -12.17
C SER A 22 -14.77 -55.23 -12.61
N SER A 23 -14.53 -54.60 -13.77
CA SER A 23 -14.21 -54.96 -15.18
C SER A 23 -15.43 -55.15 -16.10
N SER A 24 -15.82 -54.08 -16.80
CA SER A 24 -16.42 -54.14 -18.15
C SER A 24 -16.11 -52.83 -18.91
N SER A 25 -16.13 -52.88 -20.25
CA SER A 25 -15.41 -51.91 -21.08
C SER A 25 -16.01 -51.73 -22.49
N SER A 26 -16.12 -50.48 -22.94
CA SER A 26 -16.18 -50.06 -24.36
C SER A 26 -16.05 -48.51 -24.38
N SER A 27 -15.01 -47.88 -24.97
CA SER A 27 -14.75 -47.64 -26.41
C SER A 27 -15.98 -47.07 -27.16
N ALA A 28 -15.97 -45.90 -27.80
CA ALA A 28 -14.99 -44.83 -27.99
C ALA A 28 -15.77 -43.49 -28.22
N SER A 29 -15.24 -42.32 -28.63
CA SER A 29 -13.94 -41.93 -29.20
C SER A 29 -13.58 -40.47 -28.87
N SER A 30 -12.57 -39.90 -29.55
CA SER A 30 -11.96 -38.60 -29.32
C SER A 30 -12.70 -37.36 -29.84
N SER A 31 -12.77 -36.31 -29.02
CA SER A 31 -12.60 -34.91 -29.45
C SER A 31 -11.65 -34.21 -28.47
N LYS A 32 -10.45 -33.82 -28.94
CA LYS A 32 -9.46 -33.12 -28.12
C LYS A 32 -9.82 -31.64 -28.06
N ASP A 33 -10.51 -31.19 -27.02
CA ASP A 33 -10.54 -29.76 -26.73
C ASP A 33 -9.23 -29.37 -26.03
N SER A 34 -8.29 -28.86 -26.82
CA SER A 34 -6.99 -28.43 -26.32
C SER A 34 -7.13 -27.11 -25.58
N GLY A 35 -7.36 -27.19 -24.26
CA GLY A 35 -7.27 -26.07 -23.33
C GLY A 35 -5.89 -25.41 -23.36
N GLY A 36 -5.71 -24.51 -24.34
CA GLY A 36 -4.45 -23.83 -24.61
C GLY A 36 -4.11 -22.89 -23.47
N LYS A 37 -3.25 -23.34 -22.54
CA LYS A 37 -2.57 -22.47 -21.58
C LYS A 37 -1.82 -21.38 -22.35
N MET A 38 -2.45 -20.21 -22.49
CA MET A 38 -1.78 -19.05 -23.06
C MET A 38 -0.54 -18.75 -22.23
N SER A 39 0.60 -18.72 -22.91
CA SER A 39 1.87 -18.33 -22.30
C SER A 39 1.73 -16.97 -21.63
N LYS A 40 2.40 -16.79 -20.48
CA LYS A 40 2.47 -15.51 -19.74
C LYS A 40 2.88 -14.32 -20.63
N ARG A 41 3.58 -14.57 -21.75
CA ARG A 41 3.93 -13.57 -22.77
C ARG A 41 2.71 -12.99 -23.52
N LYS A 42 1.63 -13.76 -23.72
CA LYS A 42 0.46 -13.34 -24.52
C LYS A 42 -0.47 -12.41 -23.74
N LEU A 43 -0.60 -12.60 -22.42
CA LEU A 43 -1.30 -11.64 -21.54
C LEU A 43 -0.56 -10.30 -21.46
N ALA A 44 0.78 -10.30 -21.48
CA ALA A 44 1.58 -9.09 -21.45
C ALA A 44 1.55 -8.28 -22.77
N SER A 45 1.24 -8.92 -23.91
CA SER A 45 1.14 -8.23 -25.22
C SER A 45 -0.20 -7.54 -25.46
N GLU A 46 -1.24 -7.83 -24.67
CA GLU A 46 -2.55 -7.15 -24.75
C GLU A 46 -2.68 -6.01 -23.74
N GLY A 47 -1.57 -5.30 -23.48
CA GLY A 47 -1.54 -4.09 -22.67
C GLY A 47 -2.38 -2.98 -23.31
N LYS A 48 -3.68 -2.97 -23.05
CA LYS A 48 -4.58 -1.84 -23.34
C LYS A 48 -3.92 -0.57 -22.83
N LYS A 49 -3.88 0.47 -23.68
CA LYS A 49 -3.37 1.81 -23.31
C LYS A 49 -3.92 2.16 -21.93
N LEU A 50 -3.01 2.48 -21.00
CA LEU A 50 -3.41 2.79 -19.64
C LEU A 50 -4.36 3.98 -19.69
N PHE A 51 -5.50 3.83 -19.03
CA PHE A 51 -6.42 4.93 -18.83
C PHE A 51 -5.64 6.03 -18.08
N PRO A 52 -5.56 7.25 -18.62
CA PRO A 52 -5.07 8.37 -17.83
C PRO A 52 -6.02 8.52 -16.64
N ILE A 53 -5.51 8.23 -15.43
CA ILE A 53 -6.31 8.26 -14.19
C ILE A 53 -6.86 9.67 -13.94
N PHE A 54 -6.08 10.67 -14.36
CA PHE A 54 -6.37 12.10 -14.28
C PHE A 54 -6.39 12.69 -15.69
N ASP A 55 -7.24 13.68 -15.93
CA ASP A 55 -7.30 14.39 -17.21
C ASP A 55 -6.09 15.33 -17.36
N THR A 56 -5.04 14.84 -18.01
CA THR A 56 -3.80 15.59 -18.25
C THR A 56 -3.95 16.74 -19.25
N THR A 57 -5.10 16.91 -19.90
CA THR A 57 -5.36 18.07 -20.78
C THR A 57 -5.71 19.32 -19.98
N LYS A 58 -6.17 19.16 -18.73
CA LYS A 58 -6.43 20.27 -17.80
C LYS A 58 -5.12 20.81 -17.24
N LYS A 59 -4.65 21.94 -17.76
CA LYS A 59 -3.68 22.76 -17.05
C LYS A 59 -4.33 23.27 -15.74
N PRO A 60 -3.77 23.02 -14.54
CA PRO A 60 -4.30 23.58 -13.31
C PRO A 60 -4.18 25.12 -13.39
N LYS A 61 -5.33 25.81 -13.31
CA LYS A 61 -5.42 27.27 -13.47
C LYS A 61 -5.17 28.05 -12.18
N VAL A 62 -4.91 27.36 -11.07
CA VAL A 62 -4.91 27.94 -9.73
C VAL A 62 -3.46 28.16 -9.27
N ALA A 63 -3.10 29.42 -9.01
CA ALA A 63 -1.94 29.73 -8.17
C ALA A 63 -2.25 29.23 -6.76
N THR A 64 -1.48 28.27 -6.25
CA THR A 64 -1.76 27.64 -4.96
C THR A 64 -1.24 28.52 -3.82
N PHE A 65 -2.15 29.17 -3.09
CA PHE A 65 -1.83 29.99 -1.93
C PHE A 65 -1.70 29.11 -0.68
N PHE A 66 -0.83 28.09 -0.76
CA PHE A 66 -0.65 27.06 0.26
C PHE A 66 -0.13 27.61 1.61
N ARG A 67 0.55 28.76 1.59
CA ARG A 67 1.17 29.40 2.76
C ARG A 67 0.79 30.88 2.81
N LYS A 68 0.66 31.42 4.03
CA LYS A 68 0.99 32.83 4.29
C LYS A 68 2.52 33.00 4.22
N VAL A 69 3.11 32.99 3.02
CA VAL A 69 4.57 33.18 2.90
C VAL A 69 4.93 34.67 3.00
N SER A 70 6.10 34.94 3.57
CA SER A 70 6.87 36.17 3.38
C SER A 70 7.63 36.22 2.05
N ASP A 71 7.63 35.14 1.27
CA ASP A 71 8.39 34.94 0.03
C ASP A 71 7.50 34.26 -1.04
N PRO A 72 7.05 34.98 -2.08
CA PRO A 72 6.16 34.45 -3.11
C PRO A 72 6.83 33.43 -4.06
N GLU A 73 8.15 33.31 -4.08
CA GLU A 73 8.86 32.37 -4.98
C GLU A 73 9.00 30.95 -4.40
N LYS A 74 8.73 30.77 -3.10
CA LYS A 74 8.87 29.45 -2.45
C LYS A 74 7.76 28.48 -2.86
N LYS A 75 8.10 27.59 -3.81
CA LYS A 75 7.27 26.50 -4.32
C LYS A 75 6.87 25.50 -3.22
N LEU A 76 5.66 24.96 -3.32
CA LEU A 76 5.15 23.84 -2.51
C LEU A 76 6.05 22.60 -2.67
N ARG A 77 6.56 22.06 -1.56
CA ARG A 77 7.40 20.85 -1.51
C ARG A 77 6.69 19.71 -0.79
N ILE A 78 6.30 18.68 -1.54
CA ILE A 78 5.69 17.45 -0.99
C ILE A 78 6.71 16.32 -1.06
N CYS A 79 6.93 15.62 0.05
CA CYS A 79 7.74 14.41 0.11
C CYS A 79 6.86 13.19 0.42
N SER A 80 7.20 12.05 -0.16
CA SER A 80 6.62 10.76 0.19
C SER A 80 7.74 9.73 0.35
N TRP A 81 7.81 9.09 1.51
CA TRP A 81 8.89 8.17 1.85
C TRP A 81 8.36 6.95 2.59
N ASN A 82 8.45 5.77 1.96
CA ASN A 82 8.32 4.50 2.67
C ASN A 82 9.57 4.31 3.55
N VAL A 83 9.39 4.45 4.88
CA VAL A 83 10.47 4.39 5.87
C VAL A 83 10.81 2.94 6.29
N ALA A 84 10.00 1.95 5.86
CA ALA A 84 10.02 0.54 6.26
C ALA A 84 9.86 0.26 7.78
N SER A 85 10.23 1.18 8.66
CA SER A 85 9.83 1.28 10.07
C SER A 85 10.28 2.65 10.62
N LEU A 86 9.34 3.44 11.13
CA LEU A 86 9.64 4.78 11.66
C LEU A 86 10.61 4.73 12.86
N LYS A 87 10.46 3.72 13.72
CA LYS A 87 11.36 3.48 14.86
C LYS A 87 12.79 3.14 14.40
N ALA A 88 12.96 2.44 13.28
CA ALA A 88 14.27 2.10 12.74
C ALA A 88 14.97 3.32 12.12
N VAL A 89 14.20 4.25 11.52
CA VAL A 89 14.71 5.52 11.00
C VAL A 89 15.19 6.43 12.15
N ILE A 90 14.39 6.59 13.21
CA ILE A 90 14.76 7.42 14.37
C ILE A 90 16.02 6.90 15.06
N LYS A 91 16.15 5.57 15.25
CA LYS A 91 17.36 4.96 15.83
C LYS A 91 18.65 5.23 15.02
N LYS A 92 18.52 5.62 13.74
CA LYS A 92 19.62 5.98 12.84
C LYS A 92 19.71 7.49 12.60
N GLU A 93 19.22 8.30 13.53
CA GLU A 93 19.19 9.78 13.44
C GLU A 93 18.40 10.34 12.25
N GLY A 94 17.64 9.51 11.53
CA GLY A 94 16.90 9.90 10.33
C GLY A 94 15.74 10.88 10.56
N ILE A 95 15.49 11.26 11.83
CA ILE A 95 14.65 12.42 12.14
C ILE A 95 15.28 13.72 11.64
N ASN A 96 16.62 13.81 11.58
CA ASN A 96 17.33 14.94 10.99
C ASN A 96 17.09 14.99 9.48
N THR A 97 17.15 13.85 8.79
CA THR A 97 16.76 13.75 7.37
C THR A 97 15.34 14.28 7.11
N ILE A 98 14.37 13.99 7.99
CA ILE A 98 12.99 14.51 7.85
C ILE A 98 12.94 16.04 7.98
N LYS A 99 13.78 16.64 8.83
CA LYS A 99 13.90 18.11 8.98
C LYS A 99 14.57 18.72 7.75
N ASP A 100 15.67 18.14 7.30
CA ASP A 100 16.51 18.61 6.19
C ASP A 100 15.80 18.57 4.82
N LEU A 101 14.72 17.79 4.70
CA LEU A 101 13.86 17.80 3.50
C LEU A 101 13.28 19.18 3.17
N ASP A 102 13.10 20.08 4.15
CA ASP A 102 12.38 21.37 4.02
C ASP A 102 11.08 21.22 3.21
N ALA A 103 10.36 20.14 3.47
CA ALA A 103 9.06 19.85 2.88
C ALA A 103 7.94 20.56 3.65
N ASP A 104 6.88 20.89 2.92
CA ASP A 104 5.61 21.39 3.45
C ASP A 104 4.73 20.28 3.99
N ILE A 105 4.71 19.17 3.26
CA ILE A 105 3.90 17.98 3.55
C ILE A 105 4.82 16.77 3.36
N VAL A 106 4.91 15.92 4.38
CA VAL A 106 5.67 14.67 4.30
C VAL A 106 4.74 13.50 4.61
N PHE A 107 4.64 12.56 3.68
CA PHE A 107 4.00 11.27 3.92
C PHE A 107 5.05 10.21 4.25
N LEU A 108 4.89 9.55 5.38
CA LEU A 108 5.73 8.44 5.82
C LEU A 108 4.92 7.14 5.74
N GLN A 109 5.27 6.23 4.81
CA GLN A 109 4.64 4.91 4.68
C GLN A 109 5.42 3.83 5.46
N GLU A 110 4.75 2.74 5.83
CA GLU A 110 5.29 1.69 6.71
C GLU A 110 5.85 2.25 8.03
N THR A 111 5.08 3.12 8.68
CA THR A 111 5.48 3.64 10.00
C THR A 111 5.66 2.51 11.02
N LYS A 112 4.84 1.44 10.91
CA LYS A 112 4.88 0.24 11.76
C LYS A 112 4.74 0.54 13.25
N CYS A 113 3.95 1.57 13.54
CA CYS A 113 3.72 2.12 14.87
C CYS A 113 2.23 2.00 15.24
N THR A 114 1.94 1.52 16.45
CA THR A 114 0.61 1.66 17.07
C THR A 114 0.42 3.09 17.60
N GLU A 115 1.47 3.61 18.26
CA GLU A 115 1.62 4.97 18.75
C GLU A 115 2.88 5.57 18.12
N LEU A 116 2.84 6.85 17.76
CA LEU A 116 3.98 7.52 17.15
C LEU A 116 5.07 7.83 18.20
N PRO A 117 6.36 7.72 17.84
CA PRO A 117 7.47 8.09 18.73
C PRO A 117 7.45 9.58 19.10
N LYS A 118 7.97 9.94 20.28
CA LYS A 118 7.99 11.32 20.78
C LYS A 118 8.72 12.26 19.84
N GLU A 119 9.83 11.81 19.28
CA GLU A 119 10.67 12.53 18.32
C GLU A 119 9.91 12.96 17.05
N VAL A 120 8.74 12.36 16.77
CA VAL A 120 7.84 12.69 15.66
C VAL A 120 6.63 13.52 16.11
N LEU A 121 6.21 13.37 17.38
CA LEU A 121 5.21 14.22 18.02
C LEU A 121 5.75 15.63 18.26
N ASP A 122 7.02 15.74 18.67
CA ASP A 122 7.71 16.98 19.04
C ASP A 122 8.23 17.75 17.78
N MET A 123 7.71 17.45 16.59
CA MET A 123 8.10 18.09 15.33
C MET A 123 7.48 19.49 15.11
N GLU A 124 6.64 19.97 16.03
CA GLU A 124 6.10 21.34 16.00
C GLU A 124 7.21 22.40 16.05
N GLU A 125 8.30 22.16 16.80
CA GLU A 125 9.48 23.05 16.87
C GLU A 125 10.16 23.24 15.50
N PHE A 126 10.08 22.22 14.64
CA PHE A 126 10.62 22.24 13.28
C PHE A 126 9.60 22.77 12.25
N GLY A 127 8.46 23.26 12.74
CA GLY A 127 7.39 23.90 11.98
C GLY A 127 6.38 22.94 11.36
N PHE A 128 6.38 21.65 11.72
CA PHE A 128 5.30 20.72 11.36
C PHE A 128 4.18 20.81 12.39
N LYS A 129 3.30 21.80 12.22
CA LYS A 129 2.26 22.15 13.20
C LYS A 129 1.19 21.07 13.40
N LYS A 130 1.06 20.10 12.48
CA LYS A 130 0.06 19.03 12.58
C LYS A 130 0.58 17.69 12.06
N LEU A 131 0.08 16.64 12.71
CA LEU A 131 0.47 15.24 12.55
C LEU A 131 -0.78 14.39 12.42
N TYR A 132 -0.88 13.62 11.33
CA TYR A 132 -2.06 12.80 11.02
C TYR A 132 -1.65 11.33 10.88
N PRO A 133 -1.68 10.55 11.97
CA PRO A 133 -1.46 9.11 11.93
C PRO A 133 -2.71 8.36 11.44
N ALA A 134 -2.57 7.56 10.39
CA ALA A 134 -3.48 6.45 10.10
C ALA A 134 -2.81 5.15 10.59
N THR A 135 -3.10 4.75 11.83
CA THR A 135 -2.46 3.59 12.49
C THR A 135 -3.28 2.31 12.35
N VAL A 136 -2.58 1.17 12.42
CA VAL A 136 -3.19 -0.16 12.40
C VAL A 136 -3.78 -0.52 13.76
N LYS A 137 -5.00 -1.07 13.78
CA LYS A 137 -5.58 -1.61 15.03
C LYS A 137 -4.81 -2.81 15.62
N LYS A 138 -4.01 -3.52 14.81
CA LYS A 138 -3.18 -4.64 15.26
C LYS A 138 -1.84 -4.70 14.52
N GLY A 139 -0.76 -4.82 15.28
CA GLY A 139 0.43 -5.55 14.85
C GLY A 139 1.53 -4.80 14.09
N GLY A 140 1.50 -3.46 13.99
CA GLY A 140 2.65 -2.68 13.48
C GLY A 140 3.15 -3.14 12.09
N TYR A 141 2.25 -3.61 11.23
CA TYR A 141 2.60 -4.16 9.91
C TYR A 141 2.57 -3.10 8.80
N SER A 142 1.64 -2.15 8.93
CA SER A 142 1.41 -1.03 8.01
C SER A 142 1.30 0.27 8.81
N GLY A 143 0.66 1.29 8.23
CA GLY A 143 0.52 2.62 8.80
C GLY A 143 1.14 3.66 7.87
N ILE A 144 0.41 4.76 7.69
CA ILE A 144 0.89 5.98 7.04
C ILE A 144 0.75 7.14 8.03
N CYS A 145 1.67 8.08 7.99
CA CYS A 145 1.58 9.32 8.74
C CYS A 145 1.82 10.51 7.81
N MET A 146 1.02 11.56 7.93
CA MET A 146 1.27 12.85 7.29
C MET A 146 1.77 13.87 8.33
N LEU A 147 2.94 14.43 8.09
CA LEU A 147 3.43 15.65 8.73
C LEU A 147 3.05 16.84 7.83
N ALA A 148 2.47 17.89 8.40
CA ALA A 148 2.07 19.08 7.64
C ALA A 148 2.51 20.36 8.35
N ARG A 149 3.12 21.28 7.59
CA ARG A 149 3.51 22.61 8.09
C ARG A 149 2.32 23.53 8.29
N GLU A 150 1.38 23.51 7.35
CA GLU A 150 0.08 24.16 7.48
C GLU A 150 -1.01 23.09 7.58
N ALA A 151 -2.03 23.34 8.40
CA ALA A 151 -3.11 22.40 8.59
C ALA A 151 -4.02 22.34 7.34
N PRO A 152 -4.40 21.16 6.84
CA PRO A 152 -5.46 21.05 5.84
C PRO A 152 -6.80 21.50 6.43
N THR A 153 -7.69 21.95 5.55
CA THR A 153 -9.10 22.28 5.85
C THR A 153 -9.85 21.06 6.37
N THR A 154 -9.64 19.89 5.79
CA THR A 154 -10.12 18.61 6.30
C THR A 154 -9.06 17.52 6.10
N CYS A 155 -9.02 16.54 7.01
CA CYS A 155 -8.17 15.35 6.85
C CYS A 155 -9.01 14.09 7.12
N GLU A 156 -9.14 13.24 6.11
CA GLU A 156 -9.84 11.96 6.17
C GLU A 156 -8.81 10.82 6.19
N LEU A 157 -9.04 9.84 7.07
CA LEU A 157 -8.21 8.65 7.20
C LEU A 157 -8.95 7.44 6.64
N GLY A 158 -8.29 6.66 5.79
CA GLY A 158 -8.90 5.52 5.12
C GLY A 158 -9.55 5.85 3.77
N ILE A 159 -10.16 4.82 3.19
CA ILE A 159 -10.76 4.80 1.86
C ILE A 159 -12.30 4.89 1.91
N GLY A 160 -12.89 4.88 3.11
CA GLY A 160 -14.35 4.84 3.33
C GLY A 160 -14.91 3.42 3.37
N ASN A 161 -14.07 2.40 3.62
CA ASN A 161 -14.48 1.01 3.72
C ASN A 161 -13.91 0.33 4.96
N LYS A 162 -14.80 -0.06 5.89
CA LYS A 162 -14.48 -0.66 7.19
C LYS A 162 -13.54 -1.87 7.14
N GLU A 163 -13.53 -2.64 6.05
CA GLU A 163 -12.60 -3.76 5.86
C GLU A 163 -11.14 -3.28 5.77
N PHE A 164 -10.92 -2.17 5.06
CA PHE A 164 -9.60 -1.68 4.68
C PHE A 164 -9.10 -0.53 5.54
N ASP A 165 -9.99 0.31 6.07
CA ASP A 165 -9.63 1.48 6.89
C ASP A 165 -8.84 1.09 8.15
N SER A 166 -9.06 -0.14 8.65
CA SER A 166 -8.34 -0.70 9.80
C SER A 166 -6.83 -0.92 9.58
N GLU A 167 -6.36 -0.87 8.33
CA GLU A 167 -4.95 -1.06 7.95
C GLU A 167 -4.13 0.24 7.87
N GLY A 168 -4.75 1.41 7.98
CA GLY A 168 -4.03 2.70 7.97
C GLY A 168 -3.19 2.92 6.70
N ARG A 169 -3.85 2.92 5.53
CA ARG A 169 -3.19 2.94 4.20
C ARG A 169 -3.42 4.18 3.36
N LEU A 170 -4.32 5.07 3.77
CA LEU A 170 -4.71 6.24 3.00
C LEU A 170 -4.93 7.42 3.93
N ILE A 171 -4.41 8.58 3.52
CA ILE A 171 -4.72 9.89 4.10
C ILE A 171 -5.16 10.78 2.94
N THR A 172 -6.34 11.38 3.05
CA THR A 172 -6.82 12.41 2.12
C THR A 172 -6.85 13.74 2.86
N ALA A 173 -6.04 14.70 2.45
CA ALA A 173 -5.99 16.03 3.02
C ALA A 173 -6.50 17.06 2.00
N GLU A 174 -7.50 17.84 2.41
CA GLU A 174 -8.06 18.94 1.60
C GLU A 174 -7.41 20.27 1.99
N TYR A 175 -6.91 21.00 1.01
CA TYR A 175 -6.53 22.39 1.13
C TYR A 175 -7.52 23.26 0.33
N PRO A 176 -7.49 24.61 0.49
CA PRO A 176 -8.37 25.50 -0.28
C PRO A 176 -8.30 25.25 -1.79
N ASP A 177 -7.08 25.11 -2.33
CA ASP A 177 -6.83 25.06 -3.77
C ASP A 177 -6.67 23.64 -4.35
N PHE A 178 -6.40 22.63 -3.52
CA PHE A 178 -6.08 21.27 -3.99
C PHE A 178 -6.37 20.17 -2.95
N TYR A 179 -6.50 18.93 -3.41
CA TYR A 179 -6.41 17.73 -2.58
C TYR A 179 -5.01 17.13 -2.66
N VAL A 180 -4.52 16.58 -1.54
CA VAL A 180 -3.36 15.69 -1.54
C VAL A 180 -3.73 14.36 -0.89
N VAL A 181 -3.44 13.27 -1.58
CA VAL A 181 -3.71 11.90 -1.13
C VAL A 181 -2.40 11.16 -0.97
N GLY A 182 -2.07 10.83 0.27
CA GLY A 182 -0.95 9.98 0.65
C GLY A 182 -1.37 8.52 0.75
N VAL A 183 -0.63 7.62 0.11
CA VAL A 183 -1.02 6.20 -0.02
C VAL A 183 0.06 5.19 0.35
N TYR A 184 -0.35 4.03 0.87
CA TYR A 184 0.44 2.80 1.00
C TYR A 184 -0.36 1.59 0.48
N VAL A 185 -0.27 1.33 -0.82
CA VAL A 185 -1.06 0.31 -1.54
C VAL A 185 -0.77 -1.09 -0.98
N PRO A 186 -1.79 -1.96 -0.76
CA PRO A 186 -1.57 -3.35 -0.35
C PRO A 186 -0.70 -4.12 -1.35
N ASN A 187 0.35 -4.76 -0.86
CA ASN A 187 1.16 -5.67 -1.66
C ASN A 187 0.37 -6.96 -1.98
N SER A 188 0.48 -7.45 -3.22
CA SER A 188 -0.20 -8.68 -3.69
C SER A 188 0.27 -9.96 -2.97
N GLY A 189 1.38 -9.90 -2.23
CA GLY A 189 1.98 -11.02 -1.53
C GLY A 189 2.79 -11.93 -2.46
N ALA A 190 3.57 -12.83 -1.86
CA ALA A 190 4.19 -13.93 -2.60
C ALA A 190 3.09 -14.75 -3.30
N GLU A 191 3.37 -15.20 -4.53
CA GLU A 191 2.42 -15.96 -5.37
C GLU A 191 1.05 -15.29 -5.60
N LEU A 192 0.95 -13.96 -5.40
CA LEU A 192 -0.26 -13.15 -5.61
C LEU A 192 -1.44 -13.50 -4.69
N VAL A 193 -1.21 -14.12 -3.53
CA VAL A 193 -2.28 -14.58 -2.62
C VAL A 193 -3.27 -13.48 -2.21
N ASN A 194 -2.85 -12.21 -2.18
CA ASN A 194 -3.69 -11.06 -1.86
C ASN A 194 -4.23 -10.30 -3.08
N LEU A 195 -3.97 -10.73 -4.32
CA LEU A 195 -4.37 -10.01 -5.53
C LEU A 195 -5.88 -9.71 -5.62
N PRO A 196 -6.82 -10.61 -5.24
CA PRO A 196 -8.24 -10.28 -5.23
C PRO A 196 -8.58 -9.15 -4.25
N LYS A 197 -7.96 -9.16 -3.06
CA LYS A 197 -8.12 -8.13 -2.03
C LYS A 197 -7.52 -6.80 -2.48
N ARG A 198 -6.33 -6.83 -3.13
CA ARG A 198 -5.68 -5.67 -3.73
C ARG A 198 -6.57 -5.02 -4.80
N LYS A 199 -7.10 -5.80 -5.76
CA LYS A 199 -7.98 -5.28 -6.82
C LYS A 199 -9.19 -4.53 -6.27
N LYS A 200 -9.94 -5.17 -5.34
CA LYS A 200 -11.08 -4.54 -4.66
C LYS A 200 -10.71 -3.21 -3.99
N TRP A 201 -9.51 -3.12 -3.42
CA TRP A 201 -9.01 -1.89 -2.80
C TRP A 201 -8.58 -0.83 -3.82
N GLU A 202 -7.96 -1.24 -4.94
CA GLU A 202 -7.58 -0.35 -6.04
C GLU A 202 -8.81 0.22 -6.78
N ASP A 203 -9.88 -0.57 -6.93
CA ASP A 203 -11.15 -0.13 -7.52
C ASP A 203 -11.79 0.99 -6.66
N LEU A 204 -11.88 0.77 -5.34
CA LEU A 204 -12.36 1.77 -4.37
C LEU A 204 -11.47 3.03 -4.38
N LEU A 205 -10.15 2.87 -4.55
CA LEU A 205 -9.23 4.00 -4.59
C LEU A 205 -9.45 4.82 -5.87
N LEU A 206 -9.60 4.16 -7.01
CA LEU A 206 -9.85 4.83 -8.29
C LEU A 206 -11.16 5.62 -8.27
N GLU A 207 -12.22 5.08 -7.65
CA GLU A 207 -13.48 5.79 -7.44
C GLU A 207 -13.28 7.05 -6.58
N LYS A 208 -12.61 6.91 -5.43
CA LYS A 208 -12.32 8.03 -4.52
C LYS A 208 -11.47 9.11 -5.21
N LEU A 209 -10.39 8.74 -5.90
CA LEU A 209 -9.51 9.69 -6.61
C LEU A 209 -10.28 10.46 -7.70
N LYS A 210 -11.13 9.80 -8.49
CA LYS A 210 -11.98 10.48 -9.50
C LYS A 210 -12.99 11.44 -8.86
N GLY A 211 -13.57 11.07 -7.72
CA GLY A 211 -14.50 11.92 -6.97
C GLY A 211 -13.84 13.15 -6.32
N LEU A 212 -12.52 13.13 -6.14
CA LEU A 212 -11.73 14.27 -5.66
C LEU A 212 -11.26 15.16 -6.82
N ASP A 213 -10.72 14.56 -7.90
CA ASP A 213 -10.24 15.26 -9.11
C ASP A 213 -11.36 16.04 -9.84
N SER A 214 -12.62 15.59 -9.71
CA SER A 214 -13.77 16.32 -10.23
C SER A 214 -14.09 17.64 -9.50
N LYS A 215 -13.54 17.83 -8.29
CA LYS A 215 -13.83 18.99 -7.42
C LYS A 215 -12.68 20.00 -7.40
N LYS A 216 -11.44 19.54 -7.22
CA LYS A 216 -10.22 20.35 -7.12
C LYS A 216 -9.03 19.59 -7.73
N PRO A 217 -7.97 20.29 -8.17
CA PRO A 217 -6.69 19.66 -8.50
C PRO A 217 -6.25 18.64 -7.44
N LEU A 218 -5.83 17.46 -7.87
CA LEU A 218 -5.48 16.34 -7.00
C LEU A 218 -4.02 15.94 -7.17
N ILE A 219 -3.31 15.89 -6.04
CA ILE A 219 -1.95 15.38 -5.94
C ILE A 219 -2.01 13.99 -5.29
N TYR A 220 -1.56 12.96 -6.00
CA TYR A 220 -1.56 11.57 -5.53
C TYR A 220 -0.12 11.07 -5.38
N VAL A 221 0.28 10.73 -4.15
CA VAL A 221 1.66 10.35 -3.79
C VAL A 221 1.68 9.17 -2.82
N GLY A 222 2.68 8.30 -2.93
CA GLY A 222 2.82 7.18 -2.01
C GLY A 222 3.63 6.02 -2.55
N ASP A 223 3.62 4.92 -1.80
CA ASP A 223 4.11 3.64 -2.28
C ASP A 223 2.96 2.86 -2.92
N LEU A 224 3.11 2.60 -4.23
CA LEU A 224 2.11 1.95 -5.07
C LEU A 224 2.26 0.42 -5.16
N ASN A 225 3.33 -0.15 -4.59
CA ASN A 225 3.66 -1.57 -4.69
C ASN A 225 3.54 -2.13 -6.14
N VAL A 226 3.92 -1.32 -7.13
CA VAL A 226 3.91 -1.67 -8.56
C VAL A 226 4.97 -0.85 -9.31
N ALA A 227 5.72 -1.49 -10.20
CA ALA A 227 6.53 -0.79 -11.20
C ALA A 227 5.70 -0.64 -12.47
N HIS A 228 5.44 0.61 -12.88
CA HIS A 228 4.59 0.87 -14.04
C HIS A 228 5.22 0.36 -15.37
N GLN A 229 6.54 0.46 -15.48
CA GLN A 229 7.31 -0.01 -16.63
C GLN A 229 8.35 -1.04 -16.20
N ALA A 230 8.77 -1.90 -17.14
CA ALA A 230 9.81 -2.89 -16.90
C ALA A 230 11.20 -2.21 -16.80
N ILE A 231 11.73 -2.09 -15.58
CA ILE A 231 13.08 -1.55 -15.33
C ILE A 231 14.05 -2.71 -15.14
N GLY A 232 14.54 -3.27 -16.25
CA GLY A 232 15.51 -4.38 -16.24
C GLY A 232 14.95 -5.71 -15.71
N LYS A 233 15.83 -6.71 -15.53
CA LYS A 233 15.46 -8.06 -15.10
C LYS A 233 15.25 -8.16 -13.58
N ILE A 234 14.12 -7.68 -13.05
CA ILE A 234 13.40 -8.36 -11.94
C ILE A 234 11.89 -8.26 -12.21
N PHE A 235 11.29 -9.42 -12.45
CA PHE A 235 9.85 -9.69 -12.47
C PHE A 235 9.59 -10.71 -11.34
N PRO A 236 8.41 -10.73 -10.68
CA PRO A 236 7.12 -10.69 -11.35
C PRO A 236 6.09 -9.70 -10.81
N ILE A 237 5.50 -8.96 -11.75
CA ILE A 237 4.14 -8.42 -11.65
C ILE A 237 3.25 -9.33 -12.51
N PHE A 238 2.02 -9.57 -12.05
CA PHE A 238 0.94 -10.28 -12.75
C PHE A 238 -0.37 -9.49 -12.57
#